data_AF-D5SQI0-F1
#
_entry.id   AF-D5SQI0-F1
#
_cell.length_a   1.000
_cell.length_b   1.000
_cell.length_c   1.000
_cell.angle_alpha   90.00
_cell.angle_beta   90.00
_cell.angle_gamma   90.00
#
_symmetry.space_group_name_H-M   'P 1'
#
loop_
_entity.id
_entity.type
_entity.pdbx_description
1 polymer ?
#
loop_
_entity_poly.entity_id
_entity_poly.type
_entity_poly.pdbx_seq_one_letter_code
_entity_poly.pdbx_strand_id
1 'polypeptide(L)'
;MTAANSAQAISTNHSSTVPIYSRLLGNLWRSPGRFFRSASRWFSGAYEWESRAAYDLAQWFPPQDQAILSSICGTGHRTIDRMTAWLAAQAPPTGCLVDIGSQGTYSAAWMAMGAMRHPSPLTVVSIGEEIDRVWQVFARQAESAHLRSIVDQTFSDVYSPVVAPLSNSLSSPSPIPVSRILDRLRLQNIHPLAACSSFRDPISMLSIHSSRSSHELMTLLHKFVPHVAPSGWIAWTGIQGKRGLRRQAIIHQEMAAHKDCTHVITIRSLILYRRQAN
;
A
#
# COMPACT_ATOMS: atom_id res chain seq x y z
N MET A 1 21.82 -4.10 -59.30
CA MET A 1 20.81 -5.03 -59.86
C MET A 1 20.76 -6.20 -58.90
N THR A 2 19.70 -6.54 -58.16
CA THR A 2 18.24 -6.34 -58.26
C THR A 2 17.63 -6.33 -56.85
N ALA A 3 16.39 -5.83 -56.76
CA ALA A 3 15.69 -5.40 -55.56
C ALA A 3 14.98 -6.52 -54.74
N ALA A 4 14.70 -6.16 -53.48
CA ALA A 4 13.49 -6.42 -52.66
C ALA A 4 12.93 -7.86 -52.53
N ASN A 5 12.82 -8.34 -51.28
CA ASN A 5 11.53 -8.30 -50.58
C ASN A 5 11.63 -8.64 -49.09
N SER A 6 11.12 -7.70 -48.31
CA SER A 6 10.87 -7.73 -46.88
C SER A 6 9.61 -8.56 -46.60
N ALA A 7 9.67 -9.48 -45.64
CA ALA A 7 8.50 -10.00 -44.95
C ALA A 7 8.84 -10.16 -43.47
N GLN A 8 8.73 -9.05 -42.74
CA GLN A 8 8.65 -9.08 -41.28
C GLN A 8 7.34 -9.77 -40.92
N ALA A 9 7.44 -10.94 -40.28
CA ALA A 9 6.30 -11.57 -39.63
C ALA A 9 5.88 -10.69 -38.44
N ILE A 10 4.77 -9.97 -38.63
CA ILE A 10 4.08 -9.22 -37.60
C ILE A 10 3.61 -10.22 -36.55
N SER A 11 4.31 -10.27 -35.41
CA SER A 11 3.84 -10.92 -34.20
C SER A 11 2.72 -10.08 -33.61
N THR A 12 1.47 -10.42 -33.96
CA THR A 12 0.29 -9.95 -33.26
C THR A 12 0.21 -10.66 -31.91
N ASN A 13 0.89 -10.11 -30.89
CA ASN A 13 0.63 -10.47 -29.50
C ASN A 13 -0.75 -9.94 -29.10
N HIS A 14 -1.81 -10.65 -29.48
CA HIS A 14 -3.08 -10.58 -28.80
C HIS A 14 -2.88 -11.13 -27.38
N SER A 15 -2.73 -10.22 -26.42
CA SER A 15 -2.95 -10.49 -25.00
C SER A 15 -4.41 -10.88 -24.80
N SER A 16 -4.73 -12.14 -25.09
CA SER A 16 -5.98 -12.77 -24.74
C SER A 16 -6.04 -12.85 -23.21
N THR A 17 -6.79 -11.93 -22.62
CA THR A 17 -7.23 -12.02 -21.23
C THR A 17 -8.05 -13.29 -21.09
N VAL A 18 -7.39 -14.38 -20.71
CA VAL A 18 -8.04 -15.62 -20.33
C VAL A 18 -9.05 -15.28 -19.22
N PRO A 19 -10.37 -15.46 -19.43
CA PRO A 19 -11.37 -15.12 -18.44
C PRO A 19 -11.09 -15.89 -17.15
N ILE A 20 -11.24 -15.23 -16.00
CA ILE A 20 -11.03 -15.82 -14.66
C ILE A 20 -11.80 -17.15 -14.52
N TYR A 21 -12.94 -17.28 -15.19
CA TYR A 21 -13.78 -18.47 -15.27
C TYR A 21 -13.12 -19.70 -15.91
N SER A 22 -12.29 -19.58 -16.94
CA SER A 22 -11.66 -20.75 -17.57
C SER A 22 -10.49 -21.29 -16.74
N ARG A 23 -9.81 -20.43 -15.95
CA ARG A 23 -8.83 -20.87 -14.95
C ARG A 23 -9.48 -21.59 -13.78
N LEU A 24 -10.68 -21.17 -13.37
CA LEU A 24 -11.45 -21.81 -12.30
C LEU A 24 -11.93 -23.21 -12.68
N LEU A 25 -12.52 -23.35 -13.86
CA LEU A 25 -12.93 -24.65 -14.38
C LEU A 25 -11.74 -25.57 -14.61
N GLY A 26 -10.63 -25.04 -15.13
CA GLY A 26 -9.38 -25.79 -15.29
C GLY A 26 -8.80 -26.28 -13.96
N ASN A 27 -8.89 -25.48 -12.89
CA ASN A 27 -8.43 -25.88 -11.54
C ASN A 27 -9.39 -26.85 -10.85
N LEU A 28 -10.70 -26.71 -11.04
CA LEU A 28 -11.71 -27.64 -10.52
C LEU A 28 -11.51 -29.06 -11.10
N TRP A 29 -11.25 -29.13 -12.41
CA TRP A 29 -11.10 -30.39 -13.13
C TRP A 29 -9.73 -31.05 -12.94
N ARG A 30 -8.64 -30.27 -12.87
CA ARG A 30 -7.27 -30.81 -12.77
C ARG A 30 -6.76 -30.94 -11.33
N SER A 31 -7.29 -30.17 -10.38
CA SER A 31 -6.83 -30.19 -8.99
C SER A 31 -7.90 -29.66 -8.04
N PRO A 32 -8.91 -30.48 -7.69
CA PRO A 32 -10.02 -30.08 -6.83
C PRO A 32 -9.54 -29.46 -5.51
N GLY A 33 -8.48 -30.01 -4.92
CA GLY A 33 -7.89 -29.48 -3.68
C GLY A 33 -7.24 -28.09 -3.81
N ARG A 34 -6.85 -27.64 -5.01
CA ARG A 34 -6.42 -26.24 -5.26
C ARG A 34 -7.63 -25.32 -5.48
N PHE A 35 -8.68 -25.83 -6.12
CA PHE A 35 -9.95 -25.12 -6.25
C PHE A 35 -10.57 -24.85 -4.87
N PHE A 36 -10.74 -25.88 -4.02
CA PHE A 36 -11.31 -25.69 -2.68
C PHE A 36 -10.46 -24.80 -1.78
N ARG A 37 -9.12 -24.85 -1.88
CA ARG A 37 -8.22 -23.90 -1.20
C ARG A 37 -8.33 -22.46 -1.71
N SER A 38 -8.73 -22.27 -2.96
CA SER A 38 -8.93 -20.95 -3.56
C SER A 38 -10.34 -20.42 -3.25
N ALA A 39 -11.34 -21.30 -3.30
CA ALA A 39 -12.72 -20.99 -2.92
C ALA A 39 -12.84 -20.69 -1.42
N SER A 40 -12.15 -21.44 -0.55
CA SER A 40 -12.12 -21.15 0.88
C SER A 40 -11.50 -19.79 1.20
N ARG A 41 -10.59 -19.28 0.35
CA ARG A 41 -10.09 -17.91 0.48
C ARG A 41 -11.18 -16.88 0.20
N TRP A 42 -12.07 -17.11 -0.75
CA TRP A 42 -13.17 -16.18 -1.06
C TRP A 42 -14.18 -16.04 0.08
N PHE A 43 -14.33 -17.08 0.90
CA PHE A 43 -15.16 -17.04 2.11
C PHE A 43 -14.39 -16.64 3.38
N SER A 44 -13.11 -16.28 3.24
CA SER A 44 -12.34 -15.78 4.38
C SER A 44 -12.59 -14.28 4.56
N GLY A 45 -12.73 -13.83 5.81
CA GLY A 45 -12.78 -12.39 6.12
C GLY A 45 -11.55 -11.64 5.58
N ALA A 46 -10.42 -12.32 5.39
CA ALA A 46 -9.24 -11.73 4.77
C ALA A 46 -9.49 -11.27 3.33
N TYR A 47 -10.20 -12.08 2.53
CA TYR A 47 -10.52 -11.74 1.15
C TYR A 47 -11.51 -10.59 1.05
N GLU A 48 -12.48 -10.52 1.96
CA GLU A 48 -13.42 -9.40 2.02
C GLU A 48 -12.67 -8.07 2.24
N TRP A 49 -11.74 -8.03 3.21
CA TRP A 49 -10.90 -6.87 3.48
C TRP A 49 -9.97 -6.52 2.29
N GLU A 50 -9.28 -7.52 1.71
CA GLU A 50 -8.43 -7.32 0.52
C GLU A 50 -9.26 -6.74 -0.65
N SER A 51 -10.47 -7.27 -0.86
CA SER A 51 -11.37 -6.86 -1.95
C SER A 51 -11.95 -5.48 -1.72
N ARG A 52 -12.37 -5.16 -0.49
CA ARG A 52 -12.90 -3.84 -0.14
C ARG A 52 -11.84 -2.75 -0.30
N ALA A 53 -10.64 -3.00 0.22
CA ALA A 53 -9.52 -2.07 0.04
C ALA A 53 -9.20 -1.84 -1.44
N ALA A 54 -9.15 -2.91 -2.26
CA ALA A 54 -8.91 -2.78 -3.69
C ALA A 54 -10.03 -2.02 -4.42
N TYR A 55 -11.29 -2.28 -4.07
CA TYR A 55 -12.46 -1.62 -4.66
C TYR A 55 -12.47 -0.12 -4.33
N ASP A 56 -12.36 0.23 -3.05
CA ASP A 56 -12.41 1.62 -2.60
C ASP A 56 -11.23 2.43 -3.16
N LEU A 57 -10.00 1.87 -3.18
CA LEU A 57 -8.85 2.55 -3.80
C LEU A 57 -9.05 2.79 -5.30
N ALA A 58 -9.67 1.87 -6.02
CA ALA A 58 -9.96 2.04 -7.45
C ALA A 58 -10.99 3.16 -7.70
N GLN A 59 -11.87 3.44 -6.73
CA GLN A 59 -12.79 4.57 -6.80
C GLN A 59 -12.12 5.90 -6.43
N TRP A 60 -11.18 5.88 -5.50
CA TRP A 60 -10.52 7.11 -5.02
C TRP A 60 -9.39 7.58 -5.93
N PHE A 61 -8.68 6.63 -6.54
CA PHE A 61 -7.44 6.91 -7.25
C PHE A 61 -7.44 6.24 -8.62
N PRO A 62 -7.12 6.99 -9.70
CA PRO A 62 -6.92 6.42 -11.02
C PRO A 62 -5.92 5.26 -11.02
N PRO A 63 -6.06 4.28 -11.94
CA PRO A 63 -5.12 3.17 -12.04
C PRO A 63 -3.66 3.59 -12.24
N GLN A 64 -3.45 4.74 -12.89
CA GLN A 64 -2.13 5.32 -13.16
C GLN A 64 -1.41 5.70 -11.87
N ASP A 65 -2.09 6.35 -10.92
CA ASP A 65 -1.52 6.77 -9.64
C ASP A 65 -1.11 5.55 -8.79
N GLN A 66 -1.96 4.53 -8.77
CA GLN A 66 -1.65 3.28 -8.09
C GLN A 66 -0.48 2.54 -8.75
N ALA A 67 -0.35 2.64 -10.08
CA ALA A 67 0.73 2.02 -10.84
C ALA A 67 2.06 2.75 -10.60
N ILE A 68 2.05 4.08 -10.53
CA ILE A 68 3.22 4.91 -10.19
C ILE A 68 3.71 4.56 -8.79
N LEU A 69 2.83 4.57 -7.78
CA LEU A 69 3.25 4.13 -6.45
C LEU A 69 3.75 2.70 -6.46
N SER A 70 3.05 1.78 -7.13
CA SER A 70 3.50 0.37 -7.19
C SER A 70 4.84 0.17 -7.89
N SER A 71 5.26 1.06 -8.80
CA SER A 71 6.50 0.93 -9.56
C SER A 71 7.70 1.56 -8.85
N ILE A 72 7.44 2.57 -8.01
CA ILE A 72 8.43 3.20 -7.13
C ILE A 72 8.61 2.38 -5.86
N CYS A 73 7.51 1.82 -5.35
CA CYS A 73 7.54 0.94 -4.20
C CYS A 73 8.38 -0.30 -4.51
N GLY A 74 9.37 -0.63 -3.68
CA GLY A 74 10.23 -1.80 -3.83
C GLY A 74 9.48 -3.14 -3.71
N THR A 75 10.06 -4.13 -3.05
CA THR A 75 9.47 -5.50 -2.95
C THR A 75 8.26 -5.61 -2.01
N GLY A 76 7.53 -4.52 -1.78
CA GLY A 76 6.32 -4.48 -0.97
C GLY A 76 5.24 -5.41 -1.52
N HIS A 77 4.44 -5.99 -0.62
CA HIS A 77 3.32 -6.82 -1.05
C HIS A 77 2.16 -5.89 -1.39
N ARG A 78 1.93 -5.59 -2.69
CA ARG A 78 0.90 -4.63 -3.20
C ARG A 78 -0.44 -4.67 -2.47
N THR A 79 -0.92 -5.85 -2.09
CA THR A 79 -2.13 -6.01 -1.27
C THR A 79 -2.05 -5.28 0.08
N ILE A 80 -0.96 -5.45 0.83
CA ILE A 80 -0.74 -4.83 2.15
C ILE A 80 -0.60 -3.32 1.99
N ASP A 81 0.08 -2.88 0.94
CA ASP A 81 0.24 -1.46 0.63
C ASP A 81 -1.12 -0.78 0.39
N ARG A 82 -1.98 -1.39 -0.44
CA ARG A 82 -3.35 -0.91 -0.67
C ARG A 82 -4.18 -0.92 0.61
N MET A 83 -4.07 -1.97 1.41
CA MET A 83 -4.72 -2.02 2.71
C MET A 83 -4.24 -0.91 3.64
N THR A 84 -2.95 -0.58 3.62
CA THR A 84 -2.37 0.51 4.43
C THR A 84 -2.99 1.84 4.04
N ALA A 85 -3.11 2.13 2.74
CA ALA A 85 -3.79 3.32 2.25
C ALA A 85 -5.28 3.34 2.64
N TRP A 86 -5.97 2.21 2.52
CA TRP A 86 -7.38 2.08 2.86
C TRP A 86 -7.66 2.28 4.36
N LEU A 87 -6.77 1.77 5.22
CA LEU A 87 -6.82 1.99 6.67
C LEU A 87 -6.55 3.44 7.03
N ALA A 88 -5.56 4.08 6.40
CA ALA A 88 -5.23 5.48 6.62
C ALA A 88 -6.40 6.41 6.28
N ALA A 89 -7.13 6.13 5.19
CA ALA A 89 -8.31 6.88 4.79
C ALA A 89 -9.49 6.76 5.78
N GLN A 90 -9.50 5.70 6.61
CA GLN A 90 -10.54 5.40 7.60
C GLN A 90 -10.06 5.58 9.05
N ALA A 91 -8.85 6.10 9.25
CA ALA A 91 -8.33 6.33 10.58
C ALA A 91 -9.21 7.38 11.30
N PRO A 92 -9.25 7.43 12.63
CA PRO A 92 -9.94 8.52 13.32
C PRO A 92 -9.27 9.87 12.98
N PRO A 93 -10.00 11.00 13.02
CA PRO A 93 -9.46 12.33 12.69
C PRO A 93 -8.47 12.90 13.72
N THR A 94 -8.06 12.10 14.70
CA THR A 94 -7.30 12.54 15.88
C THR A 94 -5.80 12.27 15.75
N GLY A 95 -5.02 13.32 15.50
CA GLY A 95 -3.57 13.25 15.56
C GLY A 95 -2.92 13.00 14.20
N CYS A 96 -1.93 12.10 14.17
CA CYS A 96 -1.15 11.80 12.98
C CYS A 96 -1.14 10.30 12.65
N LEU A 97 -0.72 9.98 11.43
CA LEU A 97 -0.44 8.61 11.01
C LEU A 97 1.06 8.40 11.16
N VAL A 98 1.50 7.30 11.78
CA VAL A 98 2.92 7.04 12.05
C VAL A 98 3.33 5.76 11.35
N ASP A 99 4.42 5.82 10.59
CA ASP A 99 5.05 4.67 9.95
C ASP A 99 6.46 4.50 10.51
N ILE A 100 6.71 3.36 11.16
CA ILE A 100 7.99 3.03 11.78
C ILE A 100 8.69 1.96 10.95
N GLY A 101 9.75 2.40 10.28
CA GLY A 101 10.68 1.57 9.53
C GLY A 101 10.64 1.83 8.02
N SER A 102 11.82 2.10 7.45
CA SER A 102 12.10 1.69 6.08
C SER A 102 13.57 1.30 5.92
N GLN A 103 13.82 0.02 5.67
CA GLN A 103 14.89 -0.34 4.74
C GLN A 103 14.18 -0.61 3.41
N GLY A 104 13.89 0.45 2.65
CA GLY A 104 13.33 0.34 1.30
C GLY A 104 11.83 0.04 1.18
N THR A 105 11.04 0.14 2.26
CA THR A 105 9.58 0.02 2.22
C THR A 105 8.92 1.39 2.20
N TYR A 106 8.12 1.66 1.17
CA TYR A 106 7.42 2.93 0.97
C TYR A 106 5.98 2.87 1.48
N SER A 107 5.74 2.16 2.60
CA SER A 107 4.43 2.06 3.26
C SER A 107 3.88 3.42 3.63
N ALA A 108 4.74 4.34 4.07
CA ALA A 108 4.39 5.73 4.31
C ALA A 108 3.85 6.47 3.07
N ALA A 109 4.28 6.14 1.85
CA ALA A 109 3.73 6.74 0.62
C ALA A 109 2.28 6.31 0.39
N TRP A 110 1.98 5.02 0.59
CA TRP A 110 0.62 4.50 0.52
C TRP A 110 -0.27 5.07 1.63
N MET A 111 0.28 5.19 2.84
CA MET A 111 -0.41 5.81 3.96
C MET A 111 -0.75 7.28 3.67
N ALA A 112 0.18 8.04 3.08
CA ALA A 112 -0.02 9.42 2.68
C ALA A 112 -1.07 9.56 1.57
N MET A 113 -1.07 8.65 0.58
CA MET A 113 -2.15 8.57 -0.41
C MET A 113 -3.50 8.36 0.27
N GLY A 114 -3.62 7.43 1.22
CA GLY A 114 -4.85 7.24 2.01
C GLY A 114 -5.25 8.49 2.79
N ALA A 115 -4.29 9.16 3.43
CA ALA A 115 -4.50 10.40 4.18
C ALA A 115 -5.05 11.54 3.31
N MET A 116 -4.74 11.57 2.02
CA MET A 116 -5.32 12.55 1.09
C MET A 116 -6.81 12.36 0.87
N ARG A 117 -7.34 11.14 1.05
CA ARG A 117 -8.78 10.86 0.96
C ARG A 117 -9.51 11.09 2.28
N HIS A 118 -8.78 11.11 3.39
CA HIS A 118 -9.35 11.27 4.71
C HIS A 118 -10.12 12.62 4.82
N PRO A 119 -11.30 12.67 5.45
CA PRO A 119 -12.11 13.90 5.57
C PRO A 119 -11.39 15.07 6.26
N SER A 120 -10.44 14.74 7.15
CA SER A 120 -9.56 15.70 7.81
C SER A 120 -8.11 15.52 7.31
N PRO A 121 -7.35 16.60 7.12
CA PRO A 121 -5.97 16.49 6.65
C PRO A 121 -5.06 15.86 7.72
N LEU A 122 -4.83 14.55 7.65
CA LEU A 122 -3.88 13.85 8.53
C LEU A 122 -2.46 13.93 7.97
N THR A 123 -1.49 14.18 8.84
CA THR A 123 -0.07 14.14 8.50
C THR A 123 0.46 12.73 8.73
N VAL A 124 1.34 12.26 7.83
CA VAL A 124 2.09 11.01 7.97
C VAL A 124 3.49 11.32 8.48
N VAL A 125 3.85 10.76 9.62
CA VAL A 125 5.19 10.83 10.20
C VAL A 125 5.91 9.51 9.93
N SER A 126 6.94 9.53 9.09
CA SER A 126 7.76 8.35 8.80
C SER A 126 9.06 8.42 9.61
N ILE A 127 9.29 7.43 10.47
CA ILE A 127 10.40 7.37 11.44
C ILE A 127 11.31 6.19 11.11
N GLY A 128 12.62 6.45 11.02
CA GLY A 128 13.59 5.43 10.65
C GLY A 128 14.92 6.02 10.20
N GLU A 129 15.91 5.15 10.10
CA GLU A 129 17.26 5.51 9.68
C GLU A 129 17.36 5.47 8.15
N GLU A 130 18.18 6.34 7.59
CA GLU A 130 18.40 6.51 6.14
C GLU A 130 17.13 6.88 5.35
N ILE A 131 16.08 7.34 6.04
CA ILE A 131 14.81 7.73 5.43
C ILE A 131 15.02 8.80 4.35
N ASP A 132 15.86 9.81 4.62
CA ASP A 132 16.10 10.88 3.64
C ASP A 132 16.65 10.33 2.32
N ARG A 133 17.55 9.35 2.39
CA ARG A 133 18.12 8.70 1.20
C ARG A 133 17.07 7.91 0.43
N VAL A 134 16.24 7.15 1.14
CA VAL A 134 15.12 6.38 0.55
C VAL A 134 14.13 7.31 -0.13
N TRP A 135 13.78 8.43 0.51
CA TRP A 135 12.82 9.39 -0.02
C TRP A 135 13.38 10.27 -1.15
N GLN A 136 14.67 10.56 -1.17
CA GLN A 136 15.32 11.18 -2.33
C GLN A 136 15.29 10.28 -3.56
N VAL A 137 15.42 8.96 -3.39
CA VAL A 137 15.25 8.00 -4.49
C VAL A 137 13.79 7.96 -4.94
N PHE A 138 12.85 7.91 -3.99
CA PHE A 138 11.41 7.99 -4.27
C PHE A 138 11.05 9.22 -5.08
N ALA A 139 11.47 10.41 -4.63
CA ALA A 139 11.15 11.69 -5.27
C ALA A 139 11.66 11.74 -6.72
N ARG A 140 12.89 11.27 -6.98
CA ARG A 140 13.44 11.21 -8.34
C ARG A 140 12.69 10.23 -9.25
N GLN A 141 12.32 9.06 -8.72
CA GLN A 141 11.56 8.06 -9.47
C GLN A 141 10.14 8.54 -9.77
N ALA A 142 9.53 9.23 -8.80
CA ALA A 142 8.23 9.87 -8.93
C ALA A 142 8.20 10.96 -10.00
N GLU A 143 9.17 11.87 -9.98
CA GLU A 143 9.31 12.91 -10.98
C GLU A 143 9.50 12.31 -12.38
N SER A 144 10.36 11.29 -12.50
CA SER A 144 10.58 10.58 -13.76
C SER A 144 9.29 9.90 -14.27
N ALA A 145 8.49 9.31 -13.38
CA ALA A 145 7.23 8.65 -13.75
C ALA A 145 6.16 9.65 -14.17
N HIS A 146 6.06 10.79 -13.48
CA HIS A 146 5.14 11.87 -13.82
C HIS A 146 5.49 12.50 -15.18
N LEU A 147 6.77 12.78 -15.43
CA LEU A 147 7.22 13.28 -16.73
C LEU A 147 6.90 12.31 -17.86
N ARG A 148 7.11 10.99 -17.64
CA ARG A 148 6.70 9.96 -18.61
C ARG A 148 5.20 9.96 -18.87
N SER A 149 4.36 10.10 -17.84
CA SER A 149 2.90 10.11 -18.06
C SER A 149 2.46 11.34 -18.87
N ILE A 150 3.06 12.50 -18.64
CA ILE A 150 2.79 13.72 -19.43
C ILE A 150 3.19 13.51 -20.88
N VAL A 151 4.39 12.95 -21.11
CA VAL A 151 4.89 12.63 -22.46
C VAL A 151 3.94 11.65 -23.15
N ASP A 152 3.61 10.52 -22.52
CA ASP A 152 2.73 9.49 -23.09
C ASP A 152 1.32 10.02 -23.41
N GLN A 153 0.76 10.90 -22.56
CA GLN A 153 -0.51 11.59 -22.82
C GLN A 153 -0.38 12.53 -24.02
N THR A 154 0.65 13.38 -24.05
CA THR A 154 0.90 14.33 -25.13
C THR A 154 1.09 13.61 -26.47
N PHE A 155 1.82 12.49 -26.48
CA PHE A 155 2.00 11.68 -27.69
C PHE A 155 0.73 10.93 -28.09
N SER A 156 -0.09 10.46 -27.14
CA SER A 156 -1.37 9.83 -27.46
C SER A 156 -2.35 10.81 -28.08
N ASP A 157 -2.39 12.05 -27.59
CA ASP A 157 -3.27 13.11 -28.11
C ASP A 157 -2.81 13.62 -29.49
N VAL A 158 -1.50 13.64 -29.76
CA VAL A 158 -0.94 14.05 -31.06
C VAL A 158 -1.13 12.98 -32.14
N TYR A 159 -1.20 11.69 -31.78
CA TYR A 159 -1.27 10.58 -32.73
C TYR A 159 -2.64 9.88 -32.81
N SER A 160 -3.67 10.37 -32.11
CA SER A 160 -5.02 9.80 -32.23
C SER A 160 -5.80 10.52 -33.35
N PRO A 161 -6.01 9.88 -34.53
CA PRO A 161 -6.79 10.50 -35.60
C PRO A 161 -8.23 10.66 -35.14
N VAL A 162 -8.71 11.90 -35.19
CA VAL A 162 -10.07 12.34 -34.90
C VAL A 162 -11.11 11.46 -35.59
N VAL A 163 -11.81 10.60 -34.82
CA VAL A 163 -13.23 10.29 -35.03
C VAL A 163 -13.86 9.90 -33.68
N ALA A 164 -14.41 10.85 -32.93
CA ALA A 164 -15.54 10.62 -32.03
C ALA A 164 -16.20 11.96 -31.63
N PRO A 165 -17.55 12.02 -31.56
CA PRO A 165 -18.31 13.25 -31.37
C PRO A 165 -18.18 13.80 -29.95
N LEU A 166 -18.28 15.14 -29.86
CA LEU A 166 -18.43 15.94 -28.64
C LEU A 166 -19.45 15.30 -27.68
N SER A 167 -18.96 14.45 -26.79
CA SER A 167 -19.71 13.90 -25.67
C SER A 167 -18.92 14.22 -24.42
N ASN A 168 -19.45 15.18 -23.66
CA ASN A 168 -19.11 15.56 -22.29
C ASN A 168 -17.77 15.05 -21.78
N SER A 169 -16.74 15.85 -22.00
CA SER A 169 -15.47 15.86 -21.29
C SER A 169 -15.71 15.93 -19.78
N LEU A 170 -16.01 14.79 -19.16
CA LEU A 170 -15.66 14.53 -17.78
C LEU A 170 -14.13 14.58 -17.75
N SER A 171 -13.61 15.73 -17.33
CA SER A 171 -12.20 15.96 -17.05
C SER A 171 -11.59 14.70 -16.45
N SER A 172 -10.71 14.02 -17.19
CA SER A 172 -9.91 12.93 -16.62
C SER A 172 -9.23 13.51 -15.38
N PRO A 173 -9.42 12.92 -14.19
CA PRO A 173 -8.75 13.41 -13.00
C PRO A 173 -7.25 13.42 -13.28
N SER A 174 -6.64 14.59 -13.20
CA SER A 174 -5.20 14.74 -13.35
C SER A 174 -4.52 13.78 -12.36
N PRO A 175 -3.48 13.05 -12.77
CA PRO A 175 -2.79 12.11 -11.88
C PRO A 175 -2.39 12.85 -10.61
N ILE A 176 -2.56 12.23 -9.44
CA ILE A 176 -2.11 12.84 -8.19
C ILE A 176 -0.62 13.14 -8.33
N PRO A 177 -0.22 14.41 -8.28
CA PRO A 177 1.18 14.75 -8.31
C PRO A 177 1.82 14.14 -7.06
N VAL A 178 2.92 13.42 -7.22
CA VAL A 178 3.65 12.86 -6.07
C VAL A 178 4.07 13.94 -5.08
N SER A 179 4.19 15.20 -5.53
CA SER A 179 4.32 16.36 -4.63
C SER A 179 3.22 16.43 -3.56
N ARG A 180 1.96 16.11 -3.88
CA ARG A 180 0.87 16.07 -2.89
C ARG A 180 1.03 14.96 -1.85
N ILE A 181 1.67 13.85 -2.23
CA ILE A 181 2.04 12.79 -1.29
C ILE A 181 3.14 13.30 -0.35
N LEU A 182 4.15 13.98 -0.91
CA LEU A 182 5.25 14.58 -0.14
C LEU A 182 4.74 15.68 0.82
N ASP A 183 3.73 16.46 0.44
CA ASP A 183 3.11 17.47 1.31
C ASP A 183 2.49 16.88 2.59
N ARG A 184 2.13 15.58 2.56
CA ARG A 184 1.57 14.87 3.71
C ARG A 184 2.63 14.21 4.57
N LEU A 185 3.90 14.20 4.16
CA LEU A 185 4.95 13.44 4.80
C LEU A 185 5.86 14.33 5.64
N ARG A 186 6.05 13.93 6.90
CA ARG A 186 7.12 14.42 7.76
C ARG A 186 8.11 13.29 7.98
N LEU A 187 9.32 13.48 7.47
CA LEU A 187 10.39 12.51 7.58
C LEU A 187 11.21 12.78 8.85
N GLN A 188 11.39 11.74 9.67
CA GLN A 188 12.25 11.79 10.85
C GLN A 188 13.39 10.79 10.66
N ASN A 189 14.52 11.28 10.17
CA ASN A 189 15.73 10.49 9.94
C ASN A 189 16.50 10.26 11.25
N ILE A 190 15.86 9.53 12.17
CA ILE A 190 16.38 9.18 13.49
C ILE A 190 16.09 7.71 13.78
N HIS A 191 16.89 7.12 14.68
CA HIS A 191 16.62 5.78 15.16
C HIS A 191 15.24 5.72 15.83
N PRO A 192 14.37 4.74 15.51
CA PRO A 192 13.01 4.65 16.07
C PRO A 192 12.97 4.68 17.60
N LEU A 193 13.91 4.00 18.27
CA LEU A 193 14.03 4.04 19.73
C LEU A 193 14.36 5.42 20.31
N ALA A 194 15.09 6.27 19.57
CA ALA A 194 15.36 7.64 20.01
C ALA A 194 14.07 8.48 19.94
N ALA A 195 13.27 8.29 18.88
CA ALA A 195 11.98 8.95 18.71
C ALA A 195 11.01 8.67 19.86
N CYS A 196 11.06 7.47 20.46
CA CYS A 196 10.23 7.10 21.62
C CYS A 196 10.34 8.07 22.80
N SER A 197 11.50 8.72 22.99
CA SER A 197 11.72 9.59 24.15
C SER A 197 10.98 10.93 24.02
N SER A 198 10.82 11.42 22.80
CA SER A 198 10.30 12.74 22.47
C SER A 198 8.92 12.74 21.83
N PHE A 199 8.39 11.59 21.40
CA PHE A 199 7.08 11.51 20.77
C PHE A 199 5.96 11.84 21.78
N ARG A 200 5.04 12.73 21.40
CA ARG A 200 3.95 13.21 22.26
C ARG A 200 2.60 13.24 21.55
N ASP A 201 2.59 13.31 20.22
CA ASP A 201 1.37 13.47 19.45
C ASP A 201 0.47 12.23 19.53
N PRO A 202 -0.86 12.38 19.50
CA PRO A 202 -1.76 11.24 19.34
C PRO A 202 -1.61 10.62 17.94
N ILE A 203 -1.84 9.31 17.86
CA ILE A 203 -1.66 8.53 16.63
C ILE A 203 -3.00 7.96 16.16
N SER A 204 -3.50 8.40 15.01
CA SER A 204 -4.69 7.83 14.36
C SER A 204 -4.43 6.41 13.83
N MET A 205 -3.24 6.18 13.30
CA MET A 205 -2.80 4.89 12.76
C MET A 205 -1.31 4.72 12.97
N LEU A 206 -0.91 3.59 13.56
CA LEU A 206 0.47 3.19 13.76
C LEU A 206 0.79 2.01 12.85
N SER A 207 1.80 2.13 11.98
CA SER A 207 2.37 1.06 11.17
C SER A 207 3.77 0.75 11.67
N ILE A 208 4.08 -0.50 11.97
CA ILE A 208 5.41 -0.94 12.39
C ILE A 208 5.90 -2.05 11.47
N HIS A 209 7.01 -1.79 10.77
CA HIS A 209 7.65 -2.79 9.92
C HIS A 209 8.52 -3.74 10.75
N SER A 210 8.25 -5.04 10.67
CA SER A 210 8.88 -6.05 11.53
C SER A 210 10.32 -6.42 11.15
N SER A 211 11.01 -5.68 10.28
CA SER A 211 12.40 -5.99 9.88
C SER A 211 13.41 -5.86 11.03
N ARG A 212 13.06 -5.10 12.08
CA ARG A 212 13.91 -4.85 13.26
C ARG A 212 14.09 -6.08 14.17
N SER A 213 15.03 -5.98 15.12
CA SER A 213 15.26 -7.03 16.12
C SER A 213 14.02 -7.22 17.02
N SER A 214 13.83 -8.41 17.60
CA SER A 214 12.66 -8.64 18.47
C SER A 214 12.63 -7.69 19.68
N HIS A 215 13.78 -7.44 20.32
CA HIS A 215 13.88 -6.52 21.45
C HIS A 215 13.46 -5.09 21.07
N GLU A 216 13.99 -4.59 19.96
CA GLU A 216 13.64 -3.27 19.44
C GLU A 216 12.14 -3.19 19.10
N LEU A 217 11.60 -4.22 18.45
CA LEU A 217 10.18 -4.30 18.11
C LEU A 217 9.28 -4.20 19.35
N MET A 218 9.64 -4.90 20.43
CA MET A 218 8.87 -4.85 21.69
C MET A 218 9.00 -3.49 22.36
N THR A 219 10.19 -2.89 22.35
CA THR A 219 10.38 -1.55 22.90
C THR A 219 9.53 -0.53 22.14
N LEU A 220 9.47 -0.62 20.81
CA LEU A 220 8.62 0.24 19.99
C LEU A 220 7.13 0.03 20.28
N LEU A 221 6.71 -1.22 20.48
CA LEU A 221 5.34 -1.55 20.89
C LEU A 221 4.97 -0.81 22.17
N HIS A 222 5.72 -1.03 23.25
CA HIS A 222 5.46 -0.46 24.58
C HIS A 222 5.51 1.06 24.60
N LYS A 223 6.27 1.67 23.67
CA LYS A 223 6.42 3.12 23.59
C LYS A 223 5.39 3.81 22.71
N PHE A 224 5.03 3.25 21.55
CA PHE A 224 4.14 3.92 20.59
C PHE A 224 2.67 3.52 20.72
N VAL A 225 2.36 2.27 21.08
CA VAL A 225 0.96 1.80 21.23
C VAL A 225 0.14 2.67 22.19
N PRO A 226 0.67 3.12 23.35
CA PRO A 226 -0.08 3.99 24.26
C PRO A 226 -0.54 5.32 23.64
N HIS A 227 0.13 5.81 22.59
CA HIS A 227 -0.22 7.06 21.91
C HIS A 227 -1.32 6.90 20.86
N VAL A 228 -1.71 5.67 20.52
CA VAL A 228 -2.73 5.40 19.50
C VAL A 228 -4.08 5.90 19.99
N ALA A 229 -4.75 6.79 19.28
CA ALA A 229 -6.03 7.34 19.71
C ALA A 229 -7.11 6.25 19.84
N PRO A 230 -8.18 6.46 20.64
CA PRO A 230 -9.35 5.59 20.62
C PRO A 230 -9.88 5.41 19.20
N SER A 231 -10.34 4.19 18.87
CA SER A 231 -10.68 3.77 17.49
C SER A 231 -9.52 3.72 16.49
N GLY A 232 -8.29 4.06 16.90
CA GLY A 232 -7.11 4.06 16.05
C GLY A 232 -6.63 2.67 15.64
N TRP A 233 -5.83 2.64 14.58
CA TRP A 233 -5.32 1.41 13.97
C TRP A 233 -3.89 1.11 14.40
N ILE A 234 -3.57 -0.16 14.59
CA ILE A 234 -2.20 -0.65 14.82
C ILE A 234 -1.93 -1.77 13.82
N ALA A 235 -1.02 -1.52 12.88
CA ALA A 235 -0.68 -2.40 11.78
C ALA A 235 0.77 -2.89 11.91
N TRP A 236 0.97 -4.19 11.85
CA TRP A 236 2.29 -4.81 11.82
C TRP A 236 2.54 -5.40 10.45
N THR A 237 3.63 -4.98 9.77
CA THR A 237 3.93 -5.41 8.40
C THR A 237 5.26 -6.17 8.30
N GLY A 238 5.53 -6.81 7.15
CA GLY A 238 6.80 -7.51 6.89
C GLY A 238 6.97 -8.86 7.60
N ILE A 239 5.94 -9.40 8.23
CA ILE A 239 5.98 -10.67 8.97
C ILE A 239 5.90 -11.85 7.99
N GLN A 240 7.04 -12.36 7.53
CA GLN A 240 7.10 -13.41 6.51
C GLN A 240 7.94 -14.63 6.90
N GLY A 241 7.60 -15.79 6.34
CA GLY A 241 8.33 -17.05 6.49
C GLY A 241 8.30 -17.63 7.91
N LYS A 242 9.16 -18.64 8.16
CA LYS A 242 9.24 -19.32 9.46
C LYS A 242 9.57 -18.37 10.63
N ARG A 243 10.43 -17.37 10.38
CA ARG A 243 10.74 -16.32 11.36
C ARG A 243 9.52 -15.41 11.60
N GLY A 244 8.71 -15.16 10.58
CA GLY A 244 7.45 -14.42 10.67
C GLY A 244 6.45 -15.06 11.61
N LEU A 245 6.23 -16.38 11.55
CA LEU A 245 5.29 -17.08 12.45
C LEU A 245 5.67 -16.92 13.93
N ARG A 246 6.96 -17.03 14.26
CA ARG A 246 7.45 -16.81 15.64
C ARG A 246 7.23 -15.36 16.07
N ARG A 247 7.50 -14.39 15.17
CA ARG A 247 7.25 -12.96 15.44
C ARG A 247 5.77 -12.66 15.63
N GLN A 248 4.90 -13.28 14.83
CA GLN A 248 3.46 -13.16 14.99
C GLN A 248 3.02 -13.61 16.39
N ALA A 249 3.49 -14.76 16.87
CA ALA A 249 3.15 -15.25 18.21
C ALA A 249 3.59 -14.27 19.31
N ILE A 250 4.80 -13.70 19.18
CA ILE A 250 5.32 -12.68 20.12
C ILE A 250 4.45 -11.42 20.08
N ILE A 251 4.10 -10.93 18.88
CA ILE A 251 3.23 -9.75 18.75
C ILE A 251 1.87 -10.00 19.40
N HIS A 252 1.26 -11.17 19.19
CA HIS A 252 -0.01 -11.51 19.85
C HIS A 252 0.11 -11.57 21.37
N GLN A 253 1.18 -12.18 21.89
CA GLN A 253 1.42 -12.27 23.32
C GLN A 253 1.56 -10.87 23.96
N GLU A 254 2.27 -9.97 23.29
CA GLU A 254 2.59 -8.65 23.83
C GLU A 254 1.40 -7.69 23.69
N MET A 255 0.69 -7.74 22.56
CA MET A 255 -0.56 -7.01 22.40
C MET A 255 -1.66 -7.47 23.36
N ALA A 256 -1.61 -8.71 23.88
CA ALA A 256 -2.55 -9.16 24.90
C ALA A 256 -2.41 -8.40 26.24
N ALA A 257 -1.27 -7.76 26.51
CA ALA A 257 -1.09 -6.88 27.65
C ALA A 257 -1.89 -5.56 27.50
N HIS A 258 -2.19 -5.16 26.27
CA HIS A 258 -2.99 -3.97 25.95
C HIS A 258 -4.48 -4.33 25.87
N LYS A 259 -5.15 -4.35 27.03
CA LYS A 259 -6.56 -4.78 27.16
C LYS A 259 -7.56 -3.98 26.32
N ASP A 260 -7.20 -2.75 25.98
CA ASP A 260 -7.99 -1.84 25.14
C ASP A 260 -7.73 -2.02 23.64
N CYS A 261 -6.87 -2.96 23.25
CA CYS A 261 -6.57 -3.25 21.84
C CYS A 261 -7.14 -4.62 21.45
N THR A 262 -7.98 -4.65 20.41
CA THR A 262 -8.57 -5.88 19.89
C THR A 262 -7.87 -6.30 18.61
N HIS A 263 -7.53 -7.58 18.51
CA HIS A 263 -7.09 -8.15 17.23
C HIS A 263 -8.28 -8.15 16.26
N VAL A 264 -8.05 -7.63 15.06
CA VAL A 264 -9.07 -7.54 14.02
C VAL A 264 -8.88 -8.64 13.00
N ILE A 265 -7.67 -8.73 12.43
CA ILE A 265 -7.37 -9.70 11.39
C ILE A 265 -5.87 -9.90 11.19
N THR A 266 -5.51 -11.07 10.68
CA THR A 266 -4.17 -11.33 10.14
C THR A 266 -4.29 -11.73 8.67
N ILE A 267 -3.65 -10.98 7.79
CA ILE A 267 -3.68 -11.17 6.33
C ILE A 267 -2.25 -11.23 5.81
N ARG A 268 -1.81 -12.42 5.40
CA ARG A 268 -0.45 -12.65 4.89
C ARG A 268 0.60 -12.21 5.91
N SER A 269 1.28 -11.09 5.66
CA SER A 269 2.30 -10.51 6.52
C SER A 269 1.86 -9.23 7.22
N LEU A 270 0.55 -8.96 7.25
CA LEU A 270 -0.10 -7.89 7.98
C LEU A 270 -0.85 -8.48 9.19
N ILE A 271 -0.62 -7.93 10.39
CA ILE A 271 -1.47 -8.15 11.57
C ILE A 271 -2.08 -6.81 11.95
N LEU A 272 -3.40 -6.78 12.11
CA LEU A 272 -4.16 -5.57 12.40
C LEU A 272 -4.83 -5.67 13.76
N TYR A 273 -4.67 -4.61 14.55
CA TYR A 273 -5.41 -4.36 15.78
C TYR A 273 -6.13 -3.03 15.71
N ARG A 274 -7.16 -2.90 16.52
CA ARG A 274 -7.92 -1.66 16.71
C ARG A 274 -7.96 -1.32 18.19
N ARG A 275 -7.70 -0.07 18.53
CA ARG A 275 -7.92 0.43 19.88
C ARG A 275 -9.42 0.66 20.10
N GLN A 276 -9.95 0.22 21.23
CA GLN A 276 -11.35 0.40 21.58
C GLN A 276 -11.70 1.91 21.67
N ALA A 277 -12.92 2.25 21.29
CA ALA A 277 -13.50 3.55 21.60
C ALA A 277 -13.89 3.50 23.08
N ASN A 278 -13.18 4.22 23.94
CA ASN A 278 -13.59 4.40 25.33
C ASN A 278 -14.88 5.22 25.42
#